data_AF-A0AA51R3K3-F1
#
_entry.id   AF-A0AA51R3K3-F1
#
_cell.length_a   1.000
_cell.length_b   1.000
_cell.length_c   1.000
_cell.angle_alpha   90.00
_cell.angle_beta   90.00
_cell.angle_gamma   90.00
#
_symmetry.space_group_name_H-M   'P 1'
#
loop_
_entity.id
_entity.type
_entity.pdbx_description
1 polymer ?
#
loop_
_entity_poly.entity_id
_entity_poly.type
_entity_poly.pdbx_seq_one_letter_code
_entity_poly.pdbx_strand_id
1 'polypeptide(L)'
;MNNTALTKIIAIDDDPTGSQTVHSCLLLTRWDVATLREALHDDAPLFFVLSNTRGMDAASAASVTREICVNLREALAQAAAAGVMIQPVVVSRSDSTLRGHYPVETDVIAAELGPFDAHFLVPAFFEGGRITRDGTHYLLVDGEPVPVHDTEFAKDSVFGFSTAFLPDYVAEKTGGRIPASAVQHFGLQDVRGALGERLQALHDNVCCVVDAEQQSDLDQFAQQVLAAAQTGKRFLFRSAASLLTAFAALPPQPVAPASMAQFVRNGKAGVVLMGSHVGKSTLQLQYLLAHSDVLPLHIDLEQLVADEEGLFADLQAQLQAANQQNRGVVLYTSRGEKQFASKAERLAFGDRVAAFLVRLVQHLPADIGFLISKGGITSNDTLSKGLALRTARVVGQIRAGCSVVICPDDHPRFPKLPVVIFPGNVGGDEALAEVYGLLSH
;
A
#
# COMPACT_ATOMS: atom_id res chain seq x y z
N MET A 1 2.43 13.90 -36.76
CA MET A 1 2.39 14.19 -35.31
C MET A 1 3.23 13.11 -34.65
N ASN A 2 4.32 13.47 -33.96
CA ASN A 2 5.11 12.49 -33.20
C ASN A 2 4.18 11.94 -32.12
N ASN A 3 3.70 10.70 -32.30
CA ASN A 3 2.85 10.03 -31.36
C ASN A 3 3.73 9.43 -30.26
N THR A 4 4.36 10.29 -29.45
CA THR A 4 5.22 9.86 -28.35
C THR A 4 4.34 9.17 -27.31
N ALA A 5 4.61 7.88 -27.04
CA ALA A 5 3.80 7.13 -26.08
C ALA A 5 3.87 7.78 -24.69
N LEU A 6 2.71 7.93 -24.04
CA LEU A 6 2.63 8.44 -22.69
C LEU A 6 3.16 7.37 -21.73
N THR A 7 4.19 7.69 -20.96
CA THR A 7 4.68 6.77 -19.92
C THR A 7 3.74 6.83 -18.71
N LYS A 8 3.24 5.68 -18.26
CA LYS A 8 2.38 5.57 -17.07
C LYS A 8 2.96 4.56 -16.10
N ILE A 9 3.12 4.95 -14.84
CA ILE A 9 3.61 4.08 -13.77
C ILE A 9 2.42 3.36 -13.14
N ILE A 10 2.50 2.03 -13.09
CA ILE A 10 1.41 1.18 -12.62
C ILE A 10 1.92 0.36 -11.44
N ALA A 11 1.55 0.76 -10.23
CA ALA A 11 1.93 0.08 -9.02
C ALA A 11 0.88 -0.96 -8.63
N ILE A 12 1.22 -2.25 -8.75
CA ILE A 12 0.42 -3.34 -8.18
C ILE A 12 0.90 -3.54 -6.75
N ASP A 13 0.07 -3.12 -5.80
CA ASP A 13 0.42 -3.02 -4.40
C ASP A 13 -0.08 -4.24 -3.62
N ASP A 14 0.83 -4.94 -2.94
CA ASP A 14 0.51 -6.14 -2.16
C ASP A 14 -0.10 -5.82 -0.78
N ASP A 15 -0.14 -4.55 -0.38
CA ASP A 15 -0.65 -4.03 0.90
C ASP A 15 -1.19 -2.58 0.72
N PRO A 16 -2.37 -2.20 1.26
CA PRO A 16 -2.96 -0.87 1.05
C PRO A 16 -2.16 0.34 1.55
N THR A 17 -1.07 0.12 2.29
CA THR A 17 -0.24 1.18 2.86
C THR A 17 0.75 1.78 1.86
N GLY A 18 0.83 1.26 0.63
CA GLY A 18 1.92 1.64 -0.24
C GLY A 18 1.85 3.02 -0.88
N SER A 19 0.66 3.59 -1.05
CA SER A 19 0.50 4.94 -1.60
C SER A 19 1.04 6.06 -0.70
N GLN A 20 1.62 5.73 0.45
CA GLN A 20 2.03 6.70 1.46
C GLN A 20 2.97 7.79 0.91
N THR A 21 3.96 7.52 0.06
CA THR A 21 4.98 8.53 -0.32
C THR A 21 4.61 9.43 -1.50
N VAL A 22 3.34 9.38 -1.97
CA VAL A 22 2.87 10.10 -3.16
C VAL A 22 1.47 10.68 -2.92
N HIS A 23 1.00 11.51 -3.85
CA HIS A 23 -0.29 12.18 -3.77
C HIS A 23 -0.91 12.39 -5.16
N SER A 24 -2.12 12.91 -5.20
CA SER A 24 -2.89 13.27 -6.40
C SER A 24 -3.16 12.13 -7.39
N CYS A 25 -2.79 10.89 -7.07
CA CYS A 25 -3.00 9.72 -7.91
C CYS A 25 -4.23 8.91 -7.50
N LEU A 26 -4.69 8.03 -8.39
CA LEU A 26 -5.76 7.09 -8.10
C LEU A 26 -5.24 5.85 -7.37
N LEU A 27 -6.05 5.40 -6.41
CA LEU A 27 -5.93 4.15 -5.68
C LEU A 27 -7.13 3.28 -6.05
N LEU A 28 -6.87 2.12 -6.66
CA LEU A 28 -7.89 1.24 -7.20
C LEU A 28 -8.07 0.04 -6.26
N THR A 29 -9.31 -0.22 -5.86
CA THR A 29 -9.72 -1.41 -5.09
C THR A 29 -10.45 -2.43 -5.96
N ARG A 30 -10.53 -2.16 -7.27
CA ARG A 30 -11.08 -3.01 -8.33
C ARG A 30 -10.18 -2.88 -9.56
N TRP A 31 -10.10 -3.94 -10.36
CA TRP A 31 -9.25 -4.01 -11.54
C TRP A 31 -10.01 -4.56 -12.75
N ASP A 32 -11.32 -4.31 -12.81
CA ASP A 32 -12.05 -4.48 -14.07
C ASP A 32 -11.50 -3.50 -15.13
N VAL A 33 -11.68 -3.85 -16.40
CA VAL A 33 -11.10 -3.10 -17.52
C VAL A 33 -11.57 -1.64 -17.53
N ALA A 34 -12.82 -1.35 -17.14
CA ALA A 34 -13.33 0.03 -17.13
C ALA A 34 -12.63 0.87 -16.05
N THR A 35 -12.43 0.31 -14.86
CA THR A 35 -11.67 0.96 -13.78
C THR A 35 -10.21 1.21 -14.15
N LEU A 36 -9.55 0.22 -14.74
CA LEU A 36 -8.16 0.39 -15.20
C LEU A 36 -8.06 1.45 -16.30
N ARG A 37 -9.03 1.51 -17.21
CA ARG A 37 -9.09 2.56 -18.23
C ARG A 37 -9.25 3.96 -17.63
N GLU A 38 -10.10 4.14 -16.63
CA GLU A 38 -10.19 5.42 -15.91
C GLU A 38 -8.81 5.83 -15.38
N ALA A 39 -8.10 4.93 -14.73
CA ALA A 39 -6.78 5.22 -14.16
C ALA A 39 -5.70 5.48 -15.21
N LEU A 40 -5.74 4.79 -16.35
CA LEU A 40 -4.85 5.03 -17.47
C LEU A 40 -5.05 6.42 -18.12
N HIS A 41 -6.28 6.96 -18.07
CA HIS A 41 -6.62 8.30 -18.58
C HIS A 41 -6.42 9.41 -17.55
N ASP A 42 -6.12 9.08 -16.30
CA ASP A 42 -5.87 10.07 -15.26
C ASP A 42 -4.64 10.93 -15.58
N ASP A 43 -4.68 12.20 -15.19
CA ASP A 43 -3.55 13.12 -15.41
C ASP A 43 -2.32 12.76 -14.57
N ALA A 44 -2.50 12.10 -13.42
CA ALA A 44 -1.37 11.67 -12.60
C ALA A 44 -0.47 10.69 -13.36
N PRO A 45 0.86 10.79 -13.23
CA PRO A 45 1.79 9.91 -13.94
C PRO A 45 1.75 8.47 -13.42
N LEU A 46 1.10 8.24 -12.29
CA LEU A 46 0.96 6.93 -11.65
C LEU A 46 -0.43 6.66 -11.10
N PHE A 47 -0.74 5.39 -10.92
CA PHE A 47 -1.84 4.92 -10.08
C PHE A 47 -1.48 3.59 -9.41
N PHE A 48 -2.26 3.23 -8.39
CA PHE A 48 -2.08 2.02 -7.61
C PHE A 48 -3.25 1.06 -7.83
N VAL A 49 -2.97 -0.23 -7.96
CA VAL A 49 -3.94 -1.31 -7.88
C VAL A 49 -3.70 -2.05 -6.57
N LEU A 50 -4.63 -1.94 -5.62
CA LEU A 50 -4.57 -2.63 -4.34
C LEU A 50 -4.95 -4.09 -4.52
N SER A 51 -3.93 -4.93 -4.70
CA SER A 51 -4.09 -6.37 -4.82
C SER A 51 -4.24 -7.06 -3.46
N ASN A 52 -3.65 -6.48 -2.40
CA ASN A 52 -3.65 -7.01 -1.04
C ASN A 52 -3.19 -8.48 -0.96
N THR A 53 -2.32 -8.89 -1.89
CA THR A 53 -1.85 -10.26 -2.08
C THR A 53 -0.97 -10.75 -0.94
N ARG A 54 -0.32 -9.87 -0.16
CA ARG A 54 0.56 -10.26 0.95
C ARG A 54 -0.15 -11.07 2.04
N GLY A 55 -1.46 -10.84 2.21
CA GLY A 55 -2.28 -11.59 3.17
C GLY A 55 -2.77 -12.95 2.66
N MET A 56 -2.41 -13.34 1.43
CA MET A 56 -2.91 -14.54 0.77
C MET A 56 -1.85 -15.66 0.76
N ASP A 57 -2.24 -16.86 0.36
CA ASP A 57 -1.26 -17.87 -0.05
C ASP A 57 -0.73 -17.57 -1.46
N ALA A 58 0.38 -18.23 -1.82
CA ALA A 58 1.06 -17.99 -3.10
C ALA A 58 0.19 -18.30 -4.34
N ALA A 59 -0.73 -19.27 -4.25
CA ALA A 59 -1.60 -19.62 -5.37
C ALA A 59 -2.68 -18.56 -5.60
N SER A 60 -3.32 -18.11 -4.51
CA SER A 60 -4.25 -16.97 -4.53
C SER A 60 -3.56 -15.69 -4.99
N ALA A 61 -2.37 -15.38 -4.48
CA ALA A 61 -1.58 -14.23 -4.92
C ALA A 61 -1.32 -14.28 -6.43
N ALA A 62 -0.84 -15.41 -6.95
CA ALA A 62 -0.62 -15.60 -8.37
C ALA A 62 -1.90 -15.44 -9.22
N SER A 63 -3.05 -15.91 -8.73
CA SER A 63 -4.34 -15.77 -9.42
C SER A 63 -4.76 -14.30 -9.52
N VAL A 64 -4.73 -13.57 -8.40
CA VAL A 64 -5.11 -12.15 -8.34
C VAL A 64 -4.16 -11.30 -9.21
N THR A 65 -2.84 -11.51 -9.10
CA THR A 65 -1.87 -10.79 -9.93
C THR A 65 -2.10 -11.07 -11.43
N ARG A 66 -2.44 -12.32 -11.80
CA ARG A 66 -2.75 -12.68 -13.19
C ARG A 66 -3.99 -11.97 -13.69
N GLU A 67 -5.06 -11.97 -12.91
CA GLU A 67 -6.31 -11.29 -13.25
C GLU A 67 -6.09 -9.79 -13.49
N ILE A 68 -5.35 -9.13 -12.59
CA ILE A 68 -4.95 -7.72 -12.74
C ILE A 68 -4.20 -7.52 -14.06
N CYS A 69 -3.21 -8.37 -14.35
CA CYS A 69 -2.40 -8.24 -15.56
C CYS A 69 -3.19 -8.49 -16.84
N VAL A 70 -4.08 -9.48 -16.87
CA VAL A 70 -4.94 -9.78 -18.03
C VAL A 70 -5.86 -8.60 -18.33
N ASN A 71 -6.54 -8.06 -17.30
CA ASN A 71 -7.43 -6.91 -17.47
C ASN A 71 -6.66 -5.63 -17.83
N LEU A 72 -5.44 -5.46 -17.30
CA LEU A 72 -4.58 -4.34 -17.65
C LEU A 72 -4.09 -4.41 -19.10
N ARG A 73 -3.71 -5.59 -19.58
CA ARG A 73 -3.36 -5.82 -20.99
C ARG A 73 -4.52 -5.45 -21.90
N GLU A 74 -5.74 -5.85 -21.55
CA GLU A 74 -6.94 -5.45 -22.29
C GLU A 74 -7.18 -3.94 -22.24
N ALA A 75 -7.08 -3.31 -21.08
CA ALA A 75 -7.26 -1.86 -20.92
C ALA A 75 -6.24 -1.06 -21.76
N LEU A 76 -4.97 -1.49 -21.78
CA LEU A 76 -3.91 -0.90 -22.61
C LEU A 76 -4.19 -1.10 -24.11
N ALA A 77 -4.64 -2.29 -24.52
CA ALA A 77 -5.01 -2.55 -25.92
C ALA A 77 -6.20 -1.68 -26.37
N GLN A 78 -7.20 -1.49 -25.51
CA GLN A 78 -8.33 -0.60 -25.78
C GLN A 78 -7.90 0.88 -25.88
N ALA A 79 -6.98 1.32 -25.01
CA ALA A 79 -6.40 2.67 -25.10
C ALA A 79 -5.64 2.88 -26.43
N ALA A 80 -4.82 1.91 -26.83
CA ALA A 80 -4.10 1.93 -28.10
C ALA A 80 -5.04 1.96 -29.31
N ALA A 81 -6.12 1.15 -29.29
CA ALA A 81 -7.16 1.16 -30.33
C ALA A 81 -7.89 2.50 -30.43
N ALA A 82 -8.00 3.24 -29.31
CA ALA A 82 -8.52 4.61 -29.25
C ALA A 82 -7.48 5.69 -29.63
N GLY A 83 -6.26 5.30 -30.04
CA GLY A 83 -5.19 6.21 -30.45
C GLY A 83 -4.29 6.71 -29.31
N VAL A 84 -4.49 6.22 -28.08
CA VAL A 84 -3.68 6.59 -26.92
C VAL A 84 -2.63 5.51 -26.66
N MET A 85 -1.40 5.76 -27.11
CA MET A 85 -0.28 4.85 -26.87
C MET A 85 0.27 5.08 -25.46
N ILE A 86 0.17 4.06 -24.61
CA ILE A 86 0.69 4.09 -23.23
C ILE A 86 1.86 3.12 -23.12
N GLN A 87 3.00 3.62 -22.65
CA GLN A 87 4.16 2.83 -22.27
C GLN A 87 4.10 2.55 -20.75
N PRO A 88 3.71 1.34 -20.31
CA PRO A 88 3.61 1.05 -18.88
C PRO A 88 4.99 0.81 -18.27
N VAL A 89 5.25 1.45 -17.13
CA VAL A 89 6.30 1.06 -16.18
C VAL A 89 5.63 0.36 -15.01
N VAL A 90 5.81 -0.96 -14.92
CA VAL A 90 5.08 -1.79 -13.96
C VAL A 90 5.92 -1.98 -12.69
N VAL A 91 5.30 -1.73 -11.55
CA VAL A 91 5.92 -1.91 -10.23
C VAL A 91 5.10 -2.92 -9.43
N SER A 92 5.65 -4.11 -9.19
CA SER A 92 5.24 -4.98 -8.09
C SER A 92 5.70 -4.32 -6.80
N ARG A 93 4.81 -3.55 -6.18
CA ARG A 93 5.12 -2.78 -4.98
C ARG A 93 4.92 -3.65 -3.76
N SER A 94 5.88 -3.60 -2.83
CA SER A 94 5.82 -4.40 -1.61
C SER A 94 6.64 -3.85 -0.45
N ASP A 95 6.88 -4.70 0.54
CA ASP A 95 7.52 -4.36 1.79
C ASP A 95 9.01 -4.09 1.59
N SER A 96 9.45 -2.98 2.18
CA SER A 96 10.86 -2.62 2.24
C SER A 96 11.70 -3.68 2.94
N THR A 97 11.14 -4.48 3.85
CA THR A 97 11.88 -5.57 4.52
C THR A 97 11.83 -6.91 3.78
N LEU A 98 11.69 -6.86 2.45
CA LEU A 98 11.74 -7.99 1.51
C LEU A 98 10.60 -9.02 1.61
N ARG A 99 9.69 -8.88 2.57
CA ARG A 99 8.54 -9.79 2.72
C ARG A 99 7.54 -9.60 1.58
N GLY A 100 6.97 -10.71 1.12
CA GLY A 100 5.95 -10.76 0.06
C GLY A 100 6.19 -11.91 -0.90
N HIS A 101 5.31 -12.06 -1.88
CA HIS A 101 5.31 -13.19 -2.81
C HIS A 101 6.31 -13.01 -3.97
N TYR A 102 7.56 -12.68 -3.65
CA TYR A 102 8.65 -12.74 -4.62
C TYR A 102 9.22 -14.17 -4.70
N PRO A 103 9.43 -14.74 -5.91
CA PRO A 103 9.26 -14.13 -7.24
C PRO A 103 7.88 -14.32 -7.89
N VAL A 104 6.92 -14.98 -7.22
CA VAL A 104 5.60 -15.34 -7.77
C VAL A 104 4.91 -14.16 -8.47
N GLU A 105 4.81 -13.00 -7.81
CA GLU A 105 4.15 -11.82 -8.39
C GLU A 105 4.88 -11.32 -9.64
N THR A 106 6.22 -11.21 -9.58
CA THR A 106 7.03 -10.75 -10.71
C THR A 106 7.03 -11.73 -11.87
N ASP A 107 7.02 -13.04 -11.61
CA ASP A 107 6.94 -14.07 -12.65
C ASP A 107 5.59 -14.00 -13.38
N VAL A 108 4.49 -13.83 -12.65
CA VAL A 108 3.15 -13.70 -13.24
C VAL A 108 3.05 -12.42 -14.08
N ILE A 109 3.55 -11.30 -13.56
CA ILE A 109 3.58 -10.03 -14.31
C ILE A 109 4.41 -10.20 -15.59
N ALA A 110 5.58 -10.83 -15.51
CA ALA A 110 6.45 -11.09 -16.66
C ALA A 110 5.76 -11.96 -17.71
N ALA A 111 5.01 -12.99 -17.29
CA ALA A 111 4.29 -13.87 -18.20
C ALA A 111 3.13 -13.17 -18.92
N GLU A 112 2.38 -12.32 -18.23
CA GLU A 112 1.15 -11.72 -18.78
C GLU A 112 1.38 -10.38 -19.50
N LEU A 113 2.33 -9.58 -19.01
CA LEU A 113 2.61 -8.24 -19.53
C LEU A 113 3.95 -8.16 -20.27
N GLY A 114 4.77 -9.21 -20.30
CA GLY A 114 6.04 -9.23 -21.01
C GLY A 114 5.93 -9.09 -22.54
N PRO A 115 7.06 -9.18 -23.27
CA PRO A 115 8.41 -9.34 -22.75
C PRO A 115 8.90 -8.06 -22.04
N PHE A 116 9.75 -8.25 -21.02
CA PHE A 116 10.50 -7.19 -20.35
C PHE A 116 12.00 -7.35 -20.67
N ASP A 117 12.71 -6.24 -20.77
CA ASP A 117 14.16 -6.22 -20.95
C ASP A 117 14.88 -6.55 -19.64
N ALA A 118 14.35 -6.12 -18.50
CA ALA A 118 14.88 -6.44 -17.17
C ALA A 118 13.80 -6.33 -16.09
N HIS A 119 14.06 -6.99 -14.96
CA HIS A 119 13.36 -6.72 -13.72
C HIS A 119 14.34 -6.32 -12.60
N PHE A 120 13.97 -5.31 -11.84
CA PHE A 120 14.83 -4.70 -10.83
C PHE A 120 14.29 -4.92 -9.42
N LEU A 121 15.15 -5.27 -8.47
CA LEU A 121 14.87 -5.23 -7.04
C LEU A 121 15.39 -3.90 -6.48
N VAL A 122 14.47 -3.07 -5.97
CA VAL A 122 14.75 -1.75 -5.41
C VAL A 122 13.99 -1.59 -4.07
N PRO A 123 14.40 -2.30 -3.01
CA PRO A 123 13.66 -2.33 -1.74
C PRO A 123 13.84 -1.08 -0.85
N ALA A 124 14.64 -0.11 -1.28
CA ALA A 124 14.91 1.12 -0.53
C ALA A 124 13.62 1.89 -0.18
N PHE A 125 13.55 2.34 1.07
CA PHE A 125 12.46 3.16 1.60
C PHE A 125 13.00 4.09 2.70
N PHE A 126 13.33 5.32 2.31
CA PHE A 126 14.10 6.23 3.15
C PHE A 126 13.33 6.76 4.36
N GLU A 127 12.03 7.05 4.24
CA GLU A 127 11.22 7.43 5.42
C GLU A 127 11.07 6.27 6.41
N GLY A 128 11.23 5.03 5.93
CA GLY A 128 11.35 3.85 6.76
C GLY A 128 12.78 3.58 7.25
N GLY A 129 13.79 4.34 6.85
CA GLY A 129 15.19 4.02 7.17
C GLY A 129 15.69 2.74 6.49
N ARG A 130 15.19 2.40 5.30
CA ARG A 130 15.66 1.25 4.51
C ARG A 130 16.55 1.72 3.37
N ILE A 131 17.79 1.22 3.33
CA ILE A 131 18.80 1.55 2.32
C ILE A 131 19.40 0.28 1.71
N THR A 132 19.94 0.38 0.50
CA THR A 132 20.74 -0.69 -0.12
C THR A 132 22.12 -0.15 -0.45
N ARG A 133 23.16 -0.83 0.03
CA ARG A 133 24.56 -0.48 -0.17
C ARG A 133 25.35 -1.72 -0.54
N ASP A 134 26.08 -1.65 -1.63
CA ASP A 134 26.92 -2.74 -2.16
C ASP A 134 26.13 -4.05 -2.28
N GLY A 135 24.89 -3.96 -2.77
CA GLY A 135 23.98 -5.08 -2.94
C GLY A 135 23.37 -5.61 -1.64
N THR A 136 23.77 -5.13 -0.46
CA THR A 136 23.20 -5.52 0.83
C THR A 136 22.11 -4.55 1.27
N HIS A 137 20.97 -5.08 1.72
CA HIS A 137 19.84 -4.28 2.19
C HIS A 137 19.84 -4.12 3.72
N TYR A 138 19.62 -2.90 4.20
CA TYR A 138 19.73 -2.54 5.62
C TYR A 138 18.47 -1.83 6.11
N LEU A 139 18.21 -2.02 7.41
CA LEU A 139 17.31 -1.23 8.22
C LEU A 139 18.14 -0.39 9.20
N LEU A 140 17.94 0.92 9.20
CA LEU A 140 18.52 1.82 10.19
C LEU A 140 17.78 1.64 11.53
N VAL A 141 18.50 1.17 12.55
CA VAL A 141 18.02 1.05 13.93
C VAL A 141 18.90 1.95 14.79
N ASP A 142 18.30 2.95 15.43
CA ASP A 142 19.02 3.97 16.21
C ASP A 142 20.16 4.67 15.42
N GLY A 143 19.97 4.82 14.11
CA GLY A 143 20.94 5.43 13.19
C GLY A 143 21.98 4.45 12.63
N GLU A 144 22.06 3.22 13.15
CA GLU A 144 23.01 2.21 12.70
C GLU A 144 22.40 1.27 11.65
N PRO A 145 23.12 0.95 10.55
CA PRO A 145 22.63 0.05 9.52
C PRO A 145 22.70 -1.41 9.97
N VAL A 146 21.55 -2.01 10.24
CA VAL A 146 21.40 -3.43 10.56
C VAL A 146 20.98 -4.18 9.29
N PRO A 147 21.73 -5.21 8.83
CA PRO A 147 21.30 -6.03 7.70
C PRO A 147 19.91 -6.62 7.95
N VAL A 148 19.02 -6.58 6.94
CA VAL A 148 17.63 -7.00 7.17
C VAL A 148 17.47 -8.48 7.57
N HIS A 149 18.47 -9.33 7.31
CA HIS A 149 18.49 -10.73 7.76
C HIS A 149 18.70 -10.90 9.28
N ASP A 150 19.29 -9.91 9.94
CA ASP A 150 19.51 -9.92 11.40
C ASP A 150 18.29 -9.41 12.18
N THR A 151 17.29 -8.88 11.47
CA THR A 151 16.06 -8.34 12.07
C THR A 151 15.00 -9.43 12.28
N GLU A 152 13.93 -9.11 13.01
CA GLU A 152 12.77 -9.99 13.16
C GLU A 152 12.06 -10.30 11.83
N PHE A 153 12.19 -9.43 10.83
CA PHE A 153 11.48 -9.57 9.54
C PHE A 153 11.95 -10.79 8.74
N ALA A 154 13.22 -11.19 8.88
CA ALA A 154 13.78 -12.36 8.23
C ALA A 154 13.29 -13.69 8.83
N LYS A 155 12.77 -13.64 10.06
CA LYS A 155 12.20 -14.79 10.79
C LYS A 155 10.68 -14.92 10.59
N ASP A 156 10.12 -14.19 9.63
CA ASP A 156 8.71 -14.28 9.27
C ASP A 156 8.34 -15.71 8.88
N SER A 157 7.22 -16.22 9.41
CA SER A 157 6.82 -17.62 9.25
C SER A 157 6.32 -17.96 7.84
N VAL A 158 6.02 -16.95 7.01
CA VAL A 158 5.54 -17.11 5.64
C VAL A 158 6.61 -16.64 4.64
N PHE A 159 7.25 -15.52 4.92
CA PHE A 159 8.14 -14.82 3.98
C PHE A 159 9.61 -14.80 4.39
N GLY A 160 10.01 -15.59 5.39
CA GLY A 160 11.38 -15.64 5.88
C GLY A 160 12.44 -15.80 4.79
N PHE A 161 13.64 -15.35 5.12
CA PHE A 161 14.80 -15.37 4.23
C PHE A 161 16.10 -15.40 5.04
N SER A 162 17.19 -15.87 4.44
CA SER A 162 18.45 -16.10 5.16
C SER A 162 19.52 -15.03 4.98
N THR A 163 19.38 -14.14 4.00
CA THR A 163 20.41 -13.18 3.61
C THR A 163 19.84 -11.81 3.24
N ALA A 164 20.62 -10.75 3.51
CA ALA A 164 20.32 -9.39 3.08
C ALA A 164 21.09 -8.99 1.82
N PHE A 165 22.04 -9.81 1.36
CA PHE A 165 22.72 -9.59 0.09
C PHE A 165 21.75 -9.97 -1.03
N LEU A 166 21.27 -8.97 -1.77
CA LEU A 166 20.15 -9.11 -2.70
C LEU A 166 20.39 -10.14 -3.82
N PRO A 167 21.60 -10.31 -4.40
CA PRO A 167 21.86 -11.39 -5.34
C PRO A 167 21.64 -12.80 -4.76
N ASP A 168 22.08 -13.04 -3.53
CA ASP A 168 21.86 -14.32 -2.86
C ASP A 168 20.40 -14.48 -2.45
N TYR A 169 19.75 -13.40 -2.01
CA TYR A 169 18.30 -13.40 -1.74
C TYR A 169 17.50 -13.79 -2.99
N VAL A 170 17.85 -13.26 -4.17
CA VAL A 170 17.22 -13.67 -5.45
C VAL A 170 17.42 -15.15 -5.71
N ALA A 171 18.65 -15.66 -5.54
CA ALA A 171 18.94 -17.09 -5.72
C ALA A 171 18.14 -17.97 -4.75
N GLU A 172 18.03 -17.57 -3.49
CA GLU A 172 17.23 -18.26 -2.47
C GLU A 172 15.74 -18.30 -2.86
N LYS A 173 15.12 -17.14 -3.11
CA LYS A 173 13.67 -17.05 -3.36
C LYS A 173 13.26 -17.66 -4.70
N THR A 174 14.16 -17.69 -5.68
CA THR A 174 13.89 -18.34 -6.99
C THR A 174 14.22 -19.83 -7.00
N GLY A 175 14.68 -20.40 -5.87
CA GLY A 175 15.10 -21.80 -5.80
C GLY A 175 16.27 -22.12 -6.73
N GLY A 176 17.16 -21.15 -6.93
CA GLY A 176 18.35 -21.26 -7.80
C GLY A 176 18.10 -21.06 -9.30
N ARG A 177 16.84 -20.82 -9.73
CA ARG A 177 16.53 -20.53 -11.14
C ARG A 177 17.27 -19.29 -11.66
N ILE A 178 17.47 -18.29 -10.79
CA ILE A 178 18.35 -17.15 -11.06
C ILE A 178 19.52 -17.25 -10.08
N PRO A 179 20.70 -17.75 -10.49
CA PRO A 179 21.85 -17.82 -9.60
C PRO A 179 22.37 -16.41 -9.28
N ALA A 180 22.96 -16.21 -8.09
CA ALA A 180 23.46 -14.90 -7.65
C ALA A 180 24.45 -14.27 -8.65
N SER A 181 25.27 -15.08 -9.32
CA SER A 181 26.22 -14.64 -10.34
C SER A 181 25.57 -14.11 -11.63
N ALA A 182 24.29 -14.39 -11.86
CA ALA A 182 23.52 -13.88 -13.00
C ALA A 182 22.76 -12.59 -12.67
N VAL A 183 22.76 -12.16 -11.40
CA VAL A 183 22.10 -10.92 -10.98
C VAL A 183 23.04 -9.74 -11.26
N GLN A 184 22.59 -8.78 -12.06
CA GLN A 184 23.37 -7.58 -12.32
C GLN A 184 23.23 -6.56 -11.18
N HIS A 185 24.34 -6.04 -10.68
CA HIS A 185 24.35 -5.07 -9.58
C HIS A 185 24.58 -3.65 -10.11
N PHE A 186 23.61 -2.77 -9.89
CA PHE A 186 23.70 -1.33 -10.14
C PHE A 186 24.11 -0.66 -8.82
N GLY A 187 25.42 -0.51 -8.63
CA GLY A 187 25.97 0.09 -7.41
C GLY A 187 25.80 1.61 -7.38
N LEU A 188 26.12 2.25 -6.25
CA LEU A 188 25.95 3.70 -6.11
C LEU A 188 26.73 4.52 -7.15
N GLN A 189 27.91 4.05 -7.58
CA GLN A 189 28.66 4.72 -8.65
C GLN A 189 27.92 4.68 -9.98
N ASP A 190 27.26 3.56 -10.28
CA ASP A 190 26.43 3.41 -11.48
C ASP A 190 25.21 4.32 -11.39
N VAL A 191 24.48 4.24 -10.28
CA VAL A 191 23.23 4.97 -10.02
C VAL A 191 23.44 6.48 -10.08
N ARG A 192 24.58 6.97 -9.56
CA ARG A 192 24.96 8.38 -9.58
C ARG A 192 25.60 8.83 -10.90
N GLY A 193 25.89 7.88 -11.79
CA GLY A 193 26.54 8.10 -13.09
C GLY A 193 25.56 8.06 -14.27
N ALA A 194 26.11 7.78 -15.46
CA ALA A 194 25.36 7.60 -16.69
C ALA A 194 25.02 6.13 -16.92
N LEU A 195 23.74 5.78 -16.81
CA LEU A 195 23.19 4.43 -16.96
C LEU A 195 22.64 4.14 -18.36
N GLY A 196 22.54 5.15 -19.24
CA GLY A 196 21.86 5.04 -20.53
C GLY A 196 22.28 3.81 -21.34
N GLU A 197 23.56 3.66 -21.66
CA GLU A 197 24.06 2.51 -22.44
C GLU A 197 23.82 1.18 -21.73
N ARG A 198 24.03 1.13 -20.41
CA ARG A 198 23.83 -0.07 -19.60
C ARG A 198 22.36 -0.51 -19.59
N LEU A 199 21.43 0.43 -19.43
CA LEU A 199 19.98 0.18 -19.51
C LEU A 199 19.56 -0.28 -20.90
N GLN A 200 20.16 0.29 -21.96
CA GLN A 200 19.89 -0.13 -23.34
C GLN A 200 20.39 -1.55 -23.64
N ALA A 201 21.48 -1.97 -23.01
CA ALA A 201 22.05 -3.29 -23.15
C ALA A 201 21.28 -4.40 -22.42
N LEU A 202 20.33 -4.08 -21.53
CA LEU A 202 19.53 -5.08 -20.84
C LEU A 202 18.54 -5.75 -21.81
N HIS A 203 18.37 -7.07 -21.68
CA HIS A 203 17.44 -7.88 -22.46
C HIS A 203 17.06 -9.16 -21.68
N ASP A 204 16.08 -9.90 -22.21
CA ASP A 204 15.64 -11.21 -21.71
C ASP A 204 15.26 -11.25 -20.23
N ASN A 205 14.62 -10.17 -19.74
CA ASN A 205 14.15 -10.01 -18.37
C ASN A 205 15.25 -10.26 -17.32
N VAL A 206 16.49 -9.86 -17.61
CA VAL A 206 17.62 -10.03 -16.69
C VAL A 206 17.34 -9.41 -15.32
N CYS A 207 17.70 -10.15 -14.25
CA CYS A 207 17.50 -9.69 -12.88
C CYS A 207 18.57 -8.68 -12.49
N CYS A 208 18.13 -7.55 -11.93
CA CYS A 208 19.00 -6.48 -11.50
C CYS A 208 18.71 -6.11 -10.03
N VAL A 209 19.73 -5.74 -9.27
CA VAL A 209 19.61 -5.15 -7.93
C VAL A 209 20.18 -3.74 -7.96
N VAL A 210 19.54 -2.81 -7.26
CA VAL A 210 19.90 -1.38 -7.29
C VAL A 210 20.21 -0.88 -5.89
N ASP A 211 21.39 -0.29 -5.73
CA ASP A 211 21.76 0.41 -4.50
C ASP A 211 21.09 1.78 -4.43
N ALA A 212 20.72 2.20 -3.23
CA ALA A 212 20.25 3.55 -2.96
C ALA A 212 20.32 3.84 -1.46
N GLU A 213 20.91 4.98 -1.10
CA GLU A 213 21.03 5.42 0.30
C GLU A 213 20.24 6.70 0.60
N GLN A 214 19.87 7.43 -0.44
CA GLN A 214 19.15 8.70 -0.34
C GLN A 214 18.24 8.90 -1.56
N GLN A 215 17.25 9.78 -1.44
CA GLN A 215 16.23 10.01 -2.47
C GLN A 215 16.84 10.42 -3.81
N SER A 216 17.89 11.25 -3.81
CA SER A 216 18.55 11.69 -5.05
C SER A 216 19.18 10.55 -5.84
N ASP A 217 19.57 9.44 -5.19
CA ASP A 217 20.07 8.25 -5.90
C ASP A 217 18.94 7.63 -6.74
N LEU A 218 17.74 7.49 -6.16
CA LEU A 218 16.58 6.97 -6.89
C LEU A 218 16.02 7.97 -7.90
N ASP A 219 16.06 9.27 -7.63
CA ASP A 219 15.60 10.30 -8.56
C ASP A 219 16.41 10.26 -9.87
N GLN A 220 17.74 10.17 -9.76
CA GLN A 220 18.62 10.04 -10.93
C GLN A 220 18.44 8.72 -11.67
N PHE A 221 18.27 7.61 -10.93
CA PHE A 221 17.97 6.31 -11.52
C PHE A 221 16.64 6.33 -12.29
N ALA A 222 15.57 6.84 -11.67
CA ALA A 222 14.23 6.91 -12.24
C ALA A 222 14.20 7.76 -13.52
N GLN A 223 14.86 8.92 -13.53
CA GLN A 223 14.95 9.76 -14.73
C GLN A 223 15.57 9.00 -15.93
N GLN A 224 16.64 8.25 -15.70
CA GLN A 224 17.33 7.50 -16.75
C GLN A 224 16.52 6.26 -17.20
N VAL A 225 15.84 5.60 -16.28
CA VAL A 225 14.90 4.51 -16.57
C VAL A 225 13.73 5.00 -17.43
N LEU A 226 13.11 6.13 -17.07
CA LEU A 226 11.99 6.72 -17.83
C LEU A 226 12.44 7.17 -19.22
N ALA A 227 13.65 7.73 -19.35
CA ALA A 227 14.24 8.05 -20.65
C ALA A 227 14.46 6.80 -21.51
N ALA A 228 14.97 5.71 -20.94
CA ALA A 228 15.11 4.44 -21.65
C ALA A 228 13.74 3.84 -22.02
N ALA A 229 12.73 3.95 -21.16
CA ALA A 229 11.37 3.48 -21.47
C ALA A 229 10.76 4.22 -22.67
N GLN A 230 11.04 5.52 -22.82
CA GLN A 230 10.61 6.32 -23.97
C GLN A 230 11.24 5.86 -25.30
N THR A 231 12.37 5.14 -25.28
CA THR A 231 12.97 4.53 -26.47
C THR A 231 12.45 3.11 -26.74
N GLY A 232 11.41 2.66 -26.02
CA GLY A 232 10.77 1.37 -26.20
C GLY A 232 11.20 0.28 -25.22
N LYS A 233 12.16 0.55 -24.32
CA LYS A 233 12.53 -0.41 -23.27
C LYS A 233 11.38 -0.65 -22.31
N ARG A 234 11.28 -1.89 -21.82
CA ARG A 234 10.23 -2.33 -20.91
C ARG A 234 10.87 -2.91 -19.67
N PHE A 235 10.60 -2.29 -18.53
CA PHE A 235 11.17 -2.71 -17.25
C PHE A 235 10.07 -3.03 -16.23
N LEU A 236 10.34 -4.04 -15.41
CA LEU A 236 9.53 -4.43 -14.26
C LEU A 236 10.28 -4.11 -12.98
N PHE A 237 9.59 -3.58 -11.97
CA PHE A 237 10.21 -3.26 -10.69
C PHE A 237 9.56 -4.05 -9.57
N ARG A 238 10.39 -4.63 -8.71
CA ARG A 238 10.02 -5.11 -7.39
C ARG A 238 10.55 -4.09 -6.38
N SER A 239 9.69 -3.29 -5.77
CA SER A 239 10.16 -2.12 -5.03
C SER A 239 9.30 -1.75 -3.82
N ALA A 240 9.90 -1.03 -2.89
CA ALA A 240 9.21 -0.32 -1.82
C ALA A 240 8.77 1.09 -2.26
N ALA A 241 8.56 2.01 -1.32
CA ALA A 241 7.86 3.26 -1.60
C ALA A 241 8.71 4.35 -2.28
N SER A 242 10.01 4.46 -1.96
CA SER A 242 10.82 5.61 -2.41
C SER A 242 11.09 5.65 -3.91
N LEU A 243 11.07 4.49 -4.59
CA LEU A 243 11.16 4.45 -6.06
C LEU A 243 9.93 5.07 -6.72
N LEU A 244 8.74 4.89 -6.13
CA LEU A 244 7.52 5.49 -6.66
C LEU A 244 7.53 7.01 -6.53
N THR A 245 8.12 7.56 -5.46
CA THR A 245 8.36 9.00 -5.33
C THR A 245 9.26 9.51 -6.45
N ALA A 246 10.37 8.80 -6.73
CA ALA A 246 11.29 9.15 -7.80
C ALA A 246 10.64 9.06 -9.20
N PHE A 247 9.87 8.00 -9.48
CA PHE A 247 9.17 7.84 -10.74
C PHE A 247 8.06 8.86 -10.95
N ALA A 248 7.28 9.14 -9.90
CA ALA A 248 6.17 10.06 -9.99
C ALA A 248 6.65 11.51 -10.17
N ALA A 249 7.81 11.86 -9.60
CA ALA A 249 8.42 13.19 -9.66
C ALA A 249 7.40 14.32 -9.37
N LEU A 250 6.50 14.06 -8.43
CA LEU A 250 5.44 14.99 -8.07
C LEU A 250 6.04 16.21 -7.35
N PRO A 251 5.41 17.40 -7.50
CA PRO A 251 5.76 18.54 -6.67
C PRO A 251 5.51 18.23 -5.18
N PRO A 252 5.92 19.12 -4.25
CA PRO A 252 5.48 19.01 -2.86
C PRO A 252 3.97 18.83 -2.78
N GLN A 253 3.51 18.01 -1.82
CA GLN A 253 2.09 17.72 -1.69
C GLN A 253 1.26 19.01 -1.59
N PRO A 254 0.12 19.11 -2.30
CA PRO A 254 -0.63 20.36 -2.41
C PRO A 254 -1.19 20.84 -1.07
N VAL A 255 -1.51 19.91 -0.17
CA VAL A 255 -2.07 20.19 1.15
C VAL A 255 -1.06 19.79 2.21
N ALA A 256 -0.70 20.75 3.06
CA ALA A 256 0.17 20.49 4.20
C ALA A 256 -0.51 19.50 5.18
N PRO A 257 0.25 18.62 5.87
CA PRO A 257 -0.31 17.63 6.80
C PRO A 257 -1.25 18.25 7.84
N ALA A 258 -0.85 19.38 8.42
CA ALA A 258 -1.63 20.11 9.43
C ALA A 258 -2.91 20.77 8.87
N SER A 259 -3.07 20.85 7.55
CA SER A 259 -4.23 21.44 6.88
C SER A 259 -5.15 20.40 6.24
N MET A 260 -4.95 19.11 6.53
CA MET A 260 -5.81 18.02 6.03
C MET A 260 -7.24 18.09 6.58
N ALA A 261 -7.46 18.82 7.69
CA ALA A 261 -8.78 19.17 8.23
C ALA A 261 -9.71 19.82 7.18
N GLN A 262 -9.16 20.48 6.15
CA GLN A 262 -9.96 21.10 5.09
C GLN A 262 -10.83 20.12 4.31
N PHE A 263 -10.49 18.82 4.32
CA PHE A 263 -11.28 17.77 3.67
C PHE A 263 -12.40 17.24 4.57
N VAL A 264 -12.40 17.56 5.86
CA VAL A 264 -13.44 17.12 6.80
C VAL A 264 -14.79 17.67 6.35
N ARG A 265 -15.77 16.77 6.22
CA ARG A 265 -17.08 17.15 5.71
C ARG A 265 -17.84 17.94 6.75
N ASN A 266 -18.25 19.16 6.39
CA ASN A 266 -19.21 19.98 7.14
C ASN A 266 -18.87 20.18 8.64
N GLY A 267 -17.59 20.13 9.02
CA GLY A 267 -17.16 20.21 10.44
C GLY A 267 -17.74 19.09 11.32
N LYS A 268 -18.12 17.96 10.71
CA LYS A 268 -18.70 16.82 11.42
C LYS A 268 -17.63 15.98 12.09
N ALA A 269 -17.97 15.34 13.19
CA ALA A 269 -17.08 14.39 13.84
C ALA A 269 -16.89 13.12 13.00
N GLY A 270 -15.73 12.48 13.18
CA GLY A 270 -15.37 11.27 12.45
C GLY A 270 -15.41 10.00 13.29
N VAL A 271 -15.08 8.90 12.62
CA VAL A 271 -14.99 7.55 13.21
C VAL A 271 -13.57 7.04 13.06
N VAL A 272 -13.04 6.44 14.12
CA VAL A 272 -11.78 5.68 14.11
C VAL A 272 -12.13 4.20 14.19
N LEU A 273 -11.66 3.39 13.23
CA LEU A 273 -11.87 1.95 13.18
C LEU A 273 -10.56 1.21 13.43
N MET A 274 -10.52 0.40 14.50
CA MET A 274 -9.34 -0.35 14.92
C MET A 274 -9.63 -1.85 15.01
N GLY A 275 -9.32 -2.59 13.95
CA GLY A 275 -9.49 -4.05 13.92
C GLY A 275 -8.35 -4.83 14.59
N SER A 276 -7.14 -4.28 14.63
CA SER A 276 -5.94 -4.98 15.13
C SER A 276 -5.76 -4.85 16.65
N HIS A 277 -5.35 -5.97 17.28
CA HIS A 277 -5.10 -6.12 18.72
C HIS A 277 -3.60 -6.20 19.09
N VAL A 278 -2.69 -5.95 18.14
CA VAL A 278 -1.23 -5.97 18.39
C VAL A 278 -0.83 -4.91 19.42
N GLY A 279 0.24 -5.15 20.19
CA GLY A 279 0.66 -4.31 21.32
C GLY A 279 0.69 -2.81 21.01
N LYS A 280 1.30 -2.42 19.88
CA LYS A 280 1.37 -1.01 19.44
C LYS A 280 0.00 -0.38 19.17
N SER A 281 -0.92 -1.13 18.57
CA SER A 281 -2.30 -0.67 18.33
C SER A 281 -3.05 -0.45 19.64
N THR A 282 -2.79 -1.28 20.65
CA THR A 282 -3.37 -1.14 21.99
C THR A 282 -2.84 0.11 22.71
N LEU A 283 -1.53 0.36 22.66
CA LEU A 283 -0.93 1.57 23.26
C LEU A 283 -1.47 2.86 22.61
N GLN A 284 -1.57 2.88 21.28
CA GLN A 284 -2.16 4.01 20.55
C GLN A 284 -3.64 4.25 20.88
N LEU A 285 -4.43 3.18 21.09
CA LEU A 285 -5.80 3.31 21.57
C LEU A 285 -5.82 3.92 22.98
N GLN A 286 -5.03 3.39 23.91
CA GLN A 286 -4.98 3.88 25.29
C GLN A 286 -4.60 5.36 25.34
N TYR A 287 -3.61 5.77 24.54
CA TYR A 287 -3.21 7.16 24.44
C TYR A 287 -4.35 8.04 23.89
N LEU A 288 -5.00 7.62 22.79
CA LEU A 288 -6.14 8.32 22.22
C LEU A 288 -7.26 8.55 23.25
N LEU A 289 -7.62 7.51 24.02
CA LEU A 289 -8.67 7.61 25.04
C LEU A 289 -8.30 8.52 26.20
N ALA A 290 -7.00 8.59 26.56
CA ALA A 290 -6.52 9.44 27.64
C ALA A 290 -6.37 10.92 27.24
N HIS A 291 -6.22 11.21 25.94
CA HIS A 291 -5.86 12.55 25.45
C HIS A 291 -6.87 13.15 24.46
N SER A 292 -8.07 12.57 24.33
CA SER A 292 -9.14 13.12 23.50
C SER A 292 -10.52 12.84 24.12
N ASP A 293 -11.55 13.47 23.58
CA ASP A 293 -12.95 13.30 24.00
C ASP A 293 -13.70 12.21 23.21
N VAL A 294 -12.97 11.46 22.38
CA VAL A 294 -13.50 10.39 21.53
C VAL A 294 -14.28 9.39 22.37
N LEU A 295 -15.46 8.98 21.89
CA LEU A 295 -16.27 7.97 22.55
C LEU A 295 -15.75 6.56 22.21
N PRO A 296 -15.27 5.77 23.20
CA PRO A 296 -14.92 4.38 22.98
C PRO A 296 -16.16 3.52 22.79
N LEU A 297 -16.25 2.84 21.64
CA LEU A 297 -17.22 1.77 21.39
C LEU A 297 -16.48 0.45 21.24
N HIS A 298 -16.60 -0.40 22.25
CA HIS A 298 -15.95 -1.70 22.30
C HIS A 298 -16.73 -2.72 21.49
N ILE A 299 -16.05 -3.36 20.54
CA ILE A 299 -16.54 -4.52 19.79
C ILE A 299 -16.12 -5.77 20.57
N ASP A 300 -17.03 -6.22 21.43
CA ASP A 300 -16.87 -7.41 22.23
C ASP A 300 -16.89 -8.64 21.31
N LEU A 301 -15.76 -9.35 21.24
CA LEU A 301 -15.60 -10.50 20.37
C LEU A 301 -16.23 -11.78 20.93
N GLU A 302 -16.52 -11.83 22.22
CA GLU A 302 -17.30 -12.90 22.83
C GLU A 302 -18.78 -12.69 22.52
N GLN A 303 -19.27 -11.46 22.67
CA GLN A 303 -20.64 -11.11 22.27
C GLN A 303 -20.82 -11.28 20.75
N LEU A 304 -19.83 -10.94 19.93
CA LEU A 304 -19.88 -11.21 18.49
C LEU A 304 -20.15 -12.69 18.20
N VAL A 305 -19.55 -13.59 18.97
CA VAL A 305 -19.76 -15.03 18.78
C VAL A 305 -21.13 -15.47 19.29
N ALA A 306 -21.58 -14.93 20.42
CA ALA A 306 -22.81 -15.32 21.10
C ALA A 306 -24.09 -14.72 20.48
N ASP A 307 -24.07 -13.42 20.16
CA ASP A 307 -25.20 -12.64 19.64
C ASP A 307 -24.68 -11.48 18.77
N GLU A 308 -24.36 -11.79 17.52
CA GLU A 308 -23.85 -10.83 16.53
C GLU A 308 -24.86 -9.72 16.20
N GLU A 309 -26.16 -10.06 16.13
CA GLU A 309 -27.21 -9.10 15.79
C GLU A 309 -27.47 -8.12 16.95
N GLY A 310 -27.50 -8.62 18.19
CA GLY A 310 -27.59 -7.77 19.38
C GLY A 310 -26.42 -6.80 19.48
N LEU A 311 -25.19 -7.30 19.36
CA LEU A 311 -23.99 -6.45 19.35
C LEU A 311 -24.05 -5.39 18.24
N PHE A 312 -24.47 -5.77 17.03
CA PHE A 312 -24.60 -4.85 15.92
C PHE A 312 -25.63 -3.75 16.20
N ALA A 313 -26.82 -4.12 16.69
CA ALA A 313 -27.90 -3.18 17.01
C ALA A 313 -27.46 -2.18 18.10
N ASP A 314 -26.79 -2.67 19.15
CA ASP A 314 -26.29 -1.82 20.24
C ASP A 314 -25.22 -0.84 19.77
N LEU A 315 -24.27 -1.29 18.96
CA LEU A 315 -23.23 -0.42 18.39
C LEU A 315 -23.84 0.60 17.41
N GLN A 316 -24.82 0.21 16.61
CA GLN A 316 -25.52 1.14 15.72
C GLN A 316 -26.26 2.23 16.48
N ALA A 317 -26.98 1.88 17.54
CA ALA A 317 -27.69 2.85 18.37
C ALA A 317 -26.71 3.86 19.00
N GLN A 318 -25.58 3.38 19.51
CA GLN A 318 -24.54 4.24 20.08
C GLN A 318 -23.87 5.14 19.03
N LEU A 319 -23.57 4.62 17.84
CA LEU A 319 -23.04 5.40 16.70
C LEU A 319 -24.00 6.50 16.27
N GLN A 320 -25.30 6.20 16.18
CA GLN A 320 -26.32 7.18 15.82
C GLN A 320 -26.44 8.29 16.88
N ALA A 321 -26.46 7.92 18.16
CA ALA A 321 -26.51 8.87 19.27
C ALA A 321 -25.27 9.80 19.29
N ALA A 322 -24.06 9.23 19.12
CA ALA A 322 -22.83 10.01 19.06
C ALA A 322 -22.81 10.98 17.87
N ASN A 323 -23.27 10.52 16.69
CA ASN A 323 -23.36 11.36 15.50
C ASN A 323 -24.37 12.51 15.64
N GLN A 324 -25.51 12.26 16.28
CA GLN A 324 -26.48 13.32 16.61
C GLN A 324 -25.89 14.39 17.55
N GLN A 325 -24.95 14.00 18.42
CA GLN A 325 -24.24 14.89 19.32
C GLN A 325 -22.95 15.49 18.69
N ASN A 326 -22.67 15.20 17.41
CA ASN A 326 -21.43 15.54 16.73
C ASN A 326 -20.17 15.13 17.52
N ARG A 327 -20.21 13.95 18.17
CA ARG A 327 -19.11 13.41 18.96
C ARG A 327 -18.37 12.34 18.18
N GLY A 328 -17.05 12.42 18.14
CA GLY A 328 -16.23 11.42 17.46
C GLY A 328 -16.23 10.08 18.19
N VAL A 329 -16.03 9.00 17.45
CA VAL A 329 -16.12 7.64 17.96
C VAL A 329 -14.87 6.84 17.61
N VAL A 330 -14.40 5.99 18.52
CA VAL A 330 -13.42 4.94 18.22
C VAL A 330 -14.07 3.57 18.41
N LEU A 331 -14.25 2.85 17.30
CA LEU A 331 -14.65 1.45 17.25
C LEU A 331 -13.40 0.58 17.36
N TYR A 332 -13.33 -0.28 18.37
CA TYR A 332 -12.17 -1.15 18.56
C TYR A 332 -12.56 -2.57 18.97
N THR A 333 -11.87 -3.55 18.40
CA THR A 333 -12.02 -4.95 18.79
C THR A 333 -11.39 -5.23 20.14
N SER A 334 -11.92 -6.25 20.82
CA SER A 334 -11.35 -6.80 22.06
C SER A 334 -9.82 -6.99 21.95
N ARG A 335 -9.10 -6.66 23.01
CA ARG A 335 -7.63 -6.67 23.04
C ARG A 335 -7.10 -7.95 23.69
N GLY A 336 -5.97 -8.45 23.19
CA GLY A 336 -5.35 -9.71 23.60
C GLY A 336 -5.47 -10.80 22.55
N GLU A 337 -4.57 -11.79 22.60
CA GLU A 337 -4.62 -12.94 21.69
C GLU A 337 -5.64 -13.96 22.19
N LYS A 338 -6.58 -14.33 21.33
CA LYS A 338 -7.48 -15.47 21.56
C LYS A 338 -6.78 -16.75 21.10
N GLN A 339 -6.78 -17.77 21.94
CA GLN A 339 -6.27 -19.09 21.58
C GLN A 339 -7.33 -19.89 20.83
N PHE A 340 -6.90 -20.60 19.79
CA PHE A 340 -7.76 -21.46 18.96
C PHE A 340 -7.16 -22.87 18.93
N ALA A 341 -8.01 -23.88 18.84
CA ALA A 341 -7.56 -25.28 18.78
C ALA A 341 -6.88 -25.59 17.44
N SER A 342 -7.18 -24.82 16.39
CA SER A 342 -6.63 -25.01 15.05
C SER A 342 -6.39 -23.70 14.30
N LYS A 343 -5.50 -23.75 13.30
CA LYS A 343 -5.26 -22.62 12.37
C LYS A 343 -6.53 -22.28 11.58
N ALA A 344 -7.33 -23.28 11.22
CA ALA A 344 -8.58 -23.10 10.49
C ALA A 344 -9.62 -22.32 11.31
N GLU A 345 -9.79 -22.65 12.60
CA GLU A 345 -10.67 -21.89 13.49
C GLU A 345 -10.21 -20.44 13.67
N ARG A 346 -8.90 -20.22 13.84
CA ARG A 346 -8.33 -18.87 13.92
C ARG A 346 -8.64 -18.03 12.68
N LEU A 347 -8.50 -18.64 11.50
CA LEU A 347 -8.78 -17.96 10.23
C LEU A 347 -10.27 -17.64 10.08
N ALA A 348 -11.15 -18.63 10.31
CA ALA A 348 -12.60 -18.43 10.21
C ALA A 348 -13.11 -17.37 11.21
N PHE A 349 -12.52 -17.32 12.40
CA PHE A 349 -12.81 -16.26 13.36
C PHE A 349 -12.32 -14.89 12.86
N GLY A 350 -11.10 -14.82 12.32
CA GLY A 350 -10.57 -13.60 11.69
C GLY A 350 -11.48 -13.08 10.57
N ASP A 351 -11.96 -13.97 9.69
CA ASP A 351 -12.88 -13.65 8.60
C ASP A 351 -14.22 -13.12 9.13
N ARG A 352 -14.75 -13.73 10.19
CA ARG A 352 -15.98 -13.27 10.85
C ARG A 352 -15.81 -11.86 11.45
N VAL A 353 -14.69 -11.60 12.13
CA VAL A 353 -14.38 -10.26 12.66
C VAL A 353 -14.26 -9.24 11.53
N ALA A 354 -13.54 -9.56 10.46
CA ALA A 354 -13.41 -8.69 9.30
C ALA A 354 -14.77 -8.38 8.65
N ALA A 355 -15.62 -9.39 8.47
CA ALA A 355 -16.97 -9.22 7.94
C ALA A 355 -17.84 -8.32 8.83
N PHE A 356 -17.74 -8.45 10.16
CA PHE A 356 -18.45 -7.59 11.11
C PHE A 356 -17.99 -6.12 11.02
N LEU A 357 -16.67 -5.89 10.95
CA LEU A 357 -16.11 -4.54 10.78
C LEU A 357 -16.56 -3.90 9.46
N VAL A 358 -16.58 -4.68 8.37
CA VAL A 358 -17.11 -4.24 7.07
C VAL A 358 -18.59 -3.87 7.18
N ARG A 359 -19.41 -4.69 7.85
CA ARG A 359 -20.83 -4.42 8.07
C ARG A 359 -21.03 -3.12 8.86
N LEU A 360 -20.22 -2.87 9.90
CA LEU A 360 -20.25 -1.60 10.63
C LEU A 360 -19.94 -0.41 9.70
N VAL A 361 -18.88 -0.50 8.87
CA VAL A 361 -18.53 0.56 7.91
C VAL A 361 -19.67 0.87 6.94
N GLN A 362 -20.30 -0.17 6.38
CA GLN A 362 -21.43 -0.05 5.45
C GLN A 362 -22.63 0.69 6.06
N HIS A 363 -22.74 0.68 7.38
CA HIS A 363 -23.86 1.29 8.11
C HIS A 363 -23.46 2.49 8.98
N LEU A 364 -22.23 3.00 8.87
CA LEU A 364 -21.85 4.23 9.55
C LEU A 364 -22.76 5.39 9.16
N PRO A 365 -23.06 6.34 10.07
CA PRO A 365 -23.89 7.51 9.76
C PRO A 365 -23.42 8.22 8.48
N ALA A 366 -24.35 8.57 7.59
CA ALA A 366 -24.01 9.04 6.25
C ALA A 366 -23.34 10.43 6.24
N ASP A 367 -23.42 11.20 7.33
CA ASP A 367 -22.90 12.56 7.49
C ASP A 367 -21.64 12.66 8.35
N ILE A 368 -20.94 11.56 8.66
CA ILE A 368 -19.64 11.60 9.37
C ILE A 368 -18.61 12.51 8.66
N GLY A 369 -17.75 13.19 9.42
CA GLY A 369 -16.77 14.13 8.84
C GLY A 369 -15.58 13.46 8.16
N PHE A 370 -15.10 12.36 8.74
CA PHE A 370 -13.93 11.61 8.30
C PHE A 370 -13.95 10.18 8.84
N LEU A 371 -13.12 9.30 8.26
CA LEU A 371 -12.89 7.94 8.74
C LEU A 371 -11.39 7.68 8.90
N ILE A 372 -10.93 7.20 10.04
CA ILE A 372 -9.56 6.71 10.23
C ILE A 372 -9.63 5.20 10.31
N SER A 373 -8.99 4.49 9.39
CA SER A 373 -8.91 3.02 9.42
C SER A 373 -7.49 2.58 9.75
N LYS A 374 -7.32 1.86 10.86
CA LYS A 374 -6.00 1.42 11.33
C LYS A 374 -5.72 -0.05 11.04
N GLY A 375 -4.59 -0.29 10.37
CA GLY A 375 -4.01 -1.60 10.04
C GLY A 375 -4.23 -1.98 8.59
N GLY A 376 -3.23 -2.58 7.93
CA GLY A 376 -3.27 -2.87 6.49
C GLY A 376 -4.54 -3.60 6.06
N ILE A 377 -4.79 -4.81 6.55
CA ILE A 377 -5.99 -5.60 6.19
C ILE A 377 -7.28 -4.84 6.48
N THR A 378 -7.39 -4.22 7.66
CA THR A 378 -8.58 -3.43 8.05
C THR A 378 -8.80 -2.26 7.10
N SER A 379 -7.76 -1.54 6.70
CA SER A 379 -7.84 -0.45 5.73
C SER A 379 -8.24 -0.95 4.34
N ASN A 380 -7.69 -2.06 3.87
CA ASN A 380 -8.09 -2.65 2.59
C ASN A 380 -9.57 -3.01 2.58
N ASP A 381 -10.05 -3.72 3.60
CA ASP A 381 -11.45 -4.13 3.69
C ASP A 381 -12.38 -2.93 3.90
N THR A 382 -11.93 -1.92 4.64
CA THR A 382 -12.66 -0.65 4.80
C THR A 382 -12.90 0.01 3.44
N LEU A 383 -11.86 0.16 2.61
CA LEU A 383 -11.99 0.80 1.30
C LEU A 383 -12.76 -0.08 0.30
N SER A 384 -12.36 -1.34 0.18
CA SER A 384 -12.81 -2.22 -0.90
C SER A 384 -14.18 -2.89 -0.66
N LYS A 385 -14.56 -3.15 0.59
CA LYS A 385 -15.81 -3.85 0.95
C LYS A 385 -16.74 -2.98 1.80
N GLY A 386 -16.18 -2.24 2.77
CA GLY A 386 -16.92 -1.38 3.67
C GLY A 386 -17.53 -0.17 2.96
N LEU A 387 -16.68 0.62 2.31
CA LEU A 387 -17.06 1.74 1.47
C LEU A 387 -17.36 1.31 0.03
N ALA A 388 -17.02 0.07 -0.33
CA ALA A 388 -17.23 -0.49 -1.67
C ALA A 388 -16.66 0.41 -2.79
N LEU A 389 -15.50 1.03 -2.53
CA LEU A 389 -14.84 1.89 -3.50
C LEU A 389 -14.39 1.07 -4.71
N ARG A 390 -14.40 1.73 -5.86
CA ARG A 390 -13.78 1.27 -7.09
C ARG A 390 -12.44 1.97 -7.28
N THR A 391 -12.47 3.29 -7.14
CA THR A 391 -11.32 4.19 -7.10
C THR A 391 -11.43 5.14 -5.91
N ALA A 392 -10.29 5.64 -5.44
CA ALA A 392 -10.19 6.73 -4.48
C ALA A 392 -9.01 7.64 -4.86
N ARG A 393 -9.13 8.95 -4.62
CA ARG A 393 -8.03 9.89 -4.87
C ARG A 393 -7.14 9.99 -3.64
N VAL A 394 -5.86 9.68 -3.76
CA VAL A 394 -4.87 10.00 -2.72
C VAL A 394 -4.64 11.51 -2.74
N VAL A 395 -4.85 12.20 -1.62
CA VAL A 395 -4.63 13.67 -1.54
C VAL A 395 -3.34 14.06 -0.84
N GLY A 396 -2.65 13.09 -0.23
CA GLY A 396 -1.35 13.26 0.41
C GLY A 396 -1.30 12.55 1.75
N GLN A 397 -0.39 13.00 2.60
CA GLN A 397 -0.15 12.45 3.92
C GLN A 397 -0.59 13.43 5.01
N ILE A 398 -1.40 12.96 5.96
CA ILE A 398 -1.69 13.70 7.20
C ILE A 398 -0.57 13.54 8.24
N ARG A 399 0.25 12.51 8.06
CA ARG A 399 1.46 12.23 8.82
C ARG A 399 2.37 11.39 7.94
N ALA A 400 3.69 11.49 8.09
CA ALA A 400 4.62 10.60 7.42
C ALA A 400 4.20 9.13 7.64
N GLY A 401 3.93 8.42 6.54
CA GLY A 401 3.44 7.04 6.52
C GLY A 401 1.91 6.86 6.60
N CYS A 402 1.12 7.92 6.81
CA CYS A 402 -0.34 7.85 6.88
C CYS A 402 -0.97 8.67 5.76
N SER A 403 -1.48 8.01 4.71
CA SER A 403 -2.13 8.66 3.58
C SER A 403 -3.59 8.99 3.85
N VAL A 404 -4.08 10.02 3.18
CA VAL A 404 -5.49 10.39 3.13
C VAL A 404 -6.00 10.14 1.71
N VAL A 405 -7.11 9.43 1.60
CA VAL A 405 -7.84 9.25 0.35
C VAL A 405 -9.22 9.89 0.45
N ILE A 406 -9.75 10.37 -0.68
CA ILE A 406 -11.09 10.95 -0.76
C ILE A 406 -11.98 10.00 -1.56
N CYS A 407 -13.15 9.66 -0.99
CA CYS A 407 -14.20 8.94 -1.70
C CYS A 407 -14.70 9.77 -2.90
N PRO A 408 -15.03 9.13 -4.04
CA PRO A 408 -15.57 9.81 -5.20
C PRO A 408 -16.81 10.68 -4.91
N ASP A 409 -16.99 11.73 -5.70
CA ASP A 409 -18.13 12.66 -5.60
C ASP A 409 -19.48 11.96 -5.81
N ASP A 410 -19.49 10.91 -6.63
CA ASP A 410 -20.68 10.11 -6.97
C ASP A 410 -20.89 8.93 -6.02
N HIS A 411 -20.10 8.80 -4.96
CA HIS A 411 -20.29 7.74 -3.98
C HIS A 411 -21.68 7.84 -3.33
N PRO A 412 -22.51 6.78 -3.34
CA PRO A 412 -23.95 6.87 -3.01
C PRO A 412 -24.25 7.29 -1.57
N ARG A 413 -23.38 6.93 -0.61
CA ARG A 413 -23.54 7.25 0.82
C ARG A 413 -22.53 8.25 1.39
N PHE A 414 -21.26 8.13 1.01
CA PHE A 414 -20.13 8.88 1.56
C PHE A 414 -19.41 9.75 0.51
N PRO A 415 -20.11 10.61 -0.24
CA PRO A 415 -19.45 11.48 -1.20
C PRO A 415 -18.43 12.37 -0.50
N LYS A 416 -17.24 12.49 -1.09
CA LYS A 416 -16.11 13.32 -0.60
C LYS A 416 -15.65 13.00 0.83
N LEU A 417 -15.96 11.81 1.37
CA LEU A 417 -15.49 11.43 2.70
C LEU A 417 -13.96 11.26 2.68
N PRO A 418 -13.20 12.00 3.51
CA PRO A 418 -11.79 11.70 3.72
C PRO A 418 -11.63 10.45 4.58
N VAL A 419 -10.76 9.56 4.11
CA VAL A 419 -10.39 8.33 4.78
C VAL A 419 -8.88 8.32 5.00
N VAL A 420 -8.45 8.27 6.26
CA VAL A 420 -7.05 8.08 6.62
C VAL A 420 -6.74 6.60 6.65
N ILE A 421 -5.76 6.19 5.85
CA ILE A 421 -5.16 4.85 5.89
C ILE A 421 -4.01 4.92 6.88
N PHE A 422 -4.20 4.34 8.07
CA PHE A 422 -3.22 4.39 9.15
C PHE A 422 -2.54 3.01 9.28
N PRO A 423 -1.26 2.83 8.88
CA PRO A 423 -0.60 1.53 8.97
C PRO A 423 -0.50 0.99 10.41
N GLY A 424 -0.40 -0.33 10.55
CA GLY A 424 -0.31 -0.97 11.87
C GLY A 424 0.89 -0.50 12.70
N ASN A 425 2.04 -0.29 12.04
CA ASN A 425 3.34 -0.12 12.68
C ASN A 425 3.89 1.32 12.66
N VAL A 426 3.14 2.30 12.15
CA VAL A 426 3.61 3.69 11.99
C VAL A 426 3.31 4.54 13.24
N GLY A 427 4.22 5.46 13.56
CA GLY A 427 4.10 6.47 14.64
C GLY A 427 4.45 5.96 16.03
N GLY A 428 4.55 6.86 17.02
CA GLY A 428 4.59 6.52 18.45
C GLY A 428 3.20 6.23 19.00
N ASP A 429 3.07 6.19 20.33
CA ASP A 429 1.80 5.93 21.01
C ASP A 429 0.81 7.10 20.82
N GLU A 430 1.34 8.32 20.69
CA GLU A 430 0.61 9.56 20.45
C GLU A 430 0.02 9.69 19.05
N ALA A 431 0.60 8.99 18.06
CA ALA A 431 0.37 9.29 16.65
C ALA A 431 -1.09 9.18 16.19
N LEU A 432 -1.87 8.26 16.78
CA LEU A 432 -3.29 8.14 16.46
C LEU A 432 -4.10 9.33 17.01
N ALA A 433 -3.76 9.79 18.21
CA ALA A 433 -4.39 10.95 18.84
C ALA A 433 -4.05 12.24 18.10
N GLU A 434 -2.82 12.39 17.62
CA GLU A 434 -2.41 13.53 16.78
C GLU A 434 -3.23 13.61 15.49
N VAL A 435 -3.32 12.49 14.75
CA VAL A 435 -4.10 12.43 13.50
C VAL A 435 -5.59 12.67 13.75
N TYR A 436 -6.13 12.10 14.83
CA TYR A 436 -7.52 12.34 15.23
C TYR A 436 -7.77 13.81 15.57
N GLY A 437 -6.88 14.43 16.36
CA GLY A 437 -6.96 15.84 16.74
C GLY A 437 -6.90 16.77 15.53
N LEU A 438 -6.02 16.51 14.56
CA LEU A 438 -5.93 17.29 13.32
C LEU A 438 -7.24 17.30 12.52
N LEU A 439 -8.07 16.27 12.62
CA LEU A 439 -9.33 16.16 11.87
C LEU A 439 -10.57 16.56 12.69
N SER A 440 -10.43 16.72 14.02
CA SER A 440 -11.56 16.97 14.93
C SER A 440 -11.69 18.44 15.34
N HIS A 441 -10.86 19.32 14.78
CA HIS A 441 -10.79 20.74 15.12
C HIS A 441 -11.17 21.65 13.96
#